data_AF-F4XXX4-F1
#
_entry.id   AF-F4XXX4-F1
#
_cell.length_a   1.000
_cell.length_b   1.000
_cell.length_c   1.000
_cell.angle_alpha   90.00
_cell.angle_beta   90.00
_cell.angle_gamma   90.00
#
_symmetry.space_group_name_H-M   'P 1'
#
loop_
_entity.id
_entity.type
_entity.pdbx_description
1 polymer ?
#
loop_
_entity_poly.entity_id
_entity_poly.type
_entity_poly.pdbx_seq_one_letter_code
_entity_poly.pdbx_strand_id
1 'polypeptide(L)'
;MSHQKRQDPQKRWLTQNDLEILELAAAAGEIDLLYADESGCCLWSAASYSYYFKGEQKRQEQTKKRGKRLSLLGLWQPLVTFVCSLVLGRQDSEDFILPDARTSPSGWCNLPTHRSNPCDHPRASARFIQVKL
;
A
#
# COMPACT_ATOMS: atom_id res chain seq x y z
N MET A 1 0.20 21.22 -7.06
CA MET A 1 -0.20 21.30 -8.48
C MET A 1 -0.49 19.89 -8.96
N SER A 2 -1.68 19.64 -9.50
CA SER A 2 -2.11 18.29 -9.93
C SER A 2 -1.34 17.84 -11.17
N HIS A 3 -0.75 16.65 -11.12
CA HIS A 3 -0.04 16.02 -12.25
C HIS A 3 -0.99 15.52 -13.36
N GLN A 4 -2.31 15.69 -13.22
CA GLN A 4 -3.30 15.27 -14.23
C GLN A 4 -3.03 15.86 -15.61
N LYS A 5 -2.48 17.08 -15.71
CA LYS A 5 -2.16 17.71 -17.01
C LYS A 5 -1.02 17.03 -17.77
N ARG A 6 -0.23 16.16 -17.13
CA ARG A 6 0.90 15.44 -17.76
C ARG A 6 0.52 14.05 -18.27
N GLN A 7 -0.67 13.56 -17.96
CA GLN A 7 -1.12 12.23 -18.36
C GLN A 7 -1.84 12.31 -19.70
N ASP A 8 -1.46 11.43 -20.63
CA ASP A 8 -2.13 11.29 -21.92
C ASP A 8 -3.54 10.69 -21.72
N PRO A 9 -4.61 11.39 -22.16
CA PRO A 9 -5.99 10.92 -21.98
C PRO A 9 -6.25 9.53 -22.58
N GLN A 10 -5.62 9.20 -23.71
CA GLN A 10 -5.84 7.91 -24.38
C GLN A 10 -5.26 6.77 -23.56
N LYS A 11 -4.05 6.94 -23.01
CA LYS A 11 -3.43 5.94 -22.13
C LYS A 11 -4.26 5.69 -20.88
N ARG A 12 -4.80 6.76 -20.29
CA ARG A 12 -5.68 6.64 -19.12
C ARG A 12 -6.94 5.84 -19.44
N TRP A 13 -7.55 6.08 -20.59
CA TRP A 13 -8.74 5.33 -21.03
C TRP A 13 -8.43 3.85 -21.22
N LEU A 14 -7.29 3.52 -21.86
CA LEU A 14 -6.83 2.13 -22.01
C LEU A 14 -6.64 1.45 -20.66
N THR A 15 -5.91 2.08 -19.73
CA THR A 15 -5.69 1.54 -18.38
C THR A 15 -7.01 1.33 -17.62
N GLN A 16 -8.00 2.21 -17.83
CA GLN A 16 -9.32 2.06 -17.23
C GLN A 16 -10.08 0.84 -17.79
N ASN A 17 -10.02 0.62 -19.11
CA ASN A 17 -10.65 -0.56 -19.72
C ASN A 17 -9.98 -1.85 -19.27
N ASP A 18 -8.65 -1.87 -19.20
CA ASP A 18 -7.90 -3.02 -18.71
C ASP A 18 -8.30 -3.36 -17.26
N LEU A 19 -8.48 -2.34 -16.41
CA LEU A 19 -8.95 -2.51 -15.04
C LEU A 19 -10.38 -3.08 -14.98
N GLU A 20 -11.30 -2.60 -15.81
CA GLU A 20 -12.67 -3.15 -15.89
C GLU A 20 -12.68 -4.63 -16.29
N ILE A 21 -11.82 -5.02 -17.23
CA ILE A 21 -11.68 -6.44 -17.64
C ILE A 21 -11.17 -7.29 -16.48
N LEU A 22 -10.17 -6.80 -15.73
CA LEU A 22 -9.63 -7.50 -14.56
C LEU A 22 -10.68 -7.65 -13.44
N GLU A 23 -11.48 -6.61 -13.20
CA GLU A 23 -12.55 -6.66 -12.20
C GLU A 23 -13.65 -7.64 -12.59
N LEU A 24 -14.00 -7.73 -13.88
CA LEU A 24 -14.94 -8.74 -14.39
C LEU A 24 -14.40 -10.16 -14.22
N ALA A 25 -13.13 -10.40 -14.56
CA ALA A 25 -12.49 -11.71 -14.38
C ALA A 25 -12.41 -12.10 -12.89
N ALA A 26 -12.16 -11.13 -12.00
CA ALA A 26 -12.17 -11.36 -10.56
C ALA A 26 -13.58 -11.68 -10.04
N ALA A 27 -14.61 -11.00 -10.53
CA ALA A 27 -16.01 -11.27 -10.20
C ALA A 27 -16.48 -12.65 -10.70
N ALA A 28 -15.94 -13.11 -11.83
CA ALA A 28 -16.15 -14.46 -12.34
C ALA A 28 -15.39 -15.54 -11.54
N GLY A 29 -14.48 -15.15 -10.64
CA GLY A 29 -13.64 -16.05 -9.86
C GLY A 29 -12.51 -16.69 -10.66
N GLU A 30 -12.17 -16.14 -11.83
CA GLU A 30 -11.07 -16.62 -12.67
C GLU A 30 -9.70 -16.19 -12.13
N ILE A 31 -9.65 -15.04 -11.46
CA ILE A 31 -8.44 -14.46 -10.88
C ILE A 31 -8.69 -13.91 -9.48
N ASP A 32 -7.65 -13.91 -8.64
CA ASP A 32 -7.61 -13.12 -7.41
C ASP A 32 -7.02 -11.73 -7.71
N LEU A 33 -7.85 -10.68 -7.65
CA LEU A 33 -7.41 -9.31 -7.88
C LEU A 33 -6.95 -8.66 -6.57
N LEU A 34 -5.68 -8.30 -6.51
CA LEU A 34 -5.09 -7.52 -5.41
C LEU A 34 -4.69 -6.13 -5.93
N TYR A 35 -5.16 -5.09 -5.25
CA TYR A 35 -4.75 -3.70 -5.49
C TYR A 35 -3.47 -3.41 -4.70
N ALA A 36 -2.46 -2.86 -5.37
CA ALA A 36 -1.19 -2.49 -4.76
C ALA A 36 -1.02 -0.97 -4.74
N ASP A 37 -0.61 -0.41 -3.61
CA ASP A 37 -0.25 1.01 -3.50
C ASP A 37 0.97 1.24 -2.60
N GLU A 38 1.78 2.27 -2.95
CA GLU A 38 2.91 2.73 -2.14
C GLU A 38 2.59 4.09 -1.53
N SER A 39 2.63 4.14 -0.21
CA SER A 39 2.52 5.38 0.56
C SER A 39 3.82 5.61 1.32
N GLY A 40 4.32 6.84 1.36
CA GLY A 40 5.50 7.14 2.18
C GLY A 40 5.40 8.47 2.89
N CYS A 41 5.67 8.45 4.19
CA CYS A 41 5.64 9.62 5.05
C CYS A 41 7.03 9.92 5.62
N CYS A 42 7.31 11.20 5.83
CA CYS A 42 8.51 11.64 6.53
C CYS A 42 8.09 12.22 7.87
N LEU A 43 8.84 11.95 8.92
CA LEU A 43 8.63 12.61 10.20
C LEU A 43 9.16 14.06 10.11
N TRP A 44 8.29 15.06 10.18
CA TRP A 44 8.68 16.49 10.09
C TRP A 44 8.99 17.14 11.44
N SER A 45 8.67 16.47 12.54
CA SER A 45 8.96 16.90 13.91
C SER A 45 9.27 15.66 14.74
N ALA A 46 9.99 15.81 15.86
CA ALA A 46 10.14 14.70 16.80
C ALA A 46 8.75 14.20 17.24
N ALA A 47 8.60 12.89 17.45
CA ALA A 47 7.38 12.32 17.99
C ALA A 47 7.19 12.84 19.42
N SER A 48 6.30 13.82 19.60
CA SER A 48 6.03 14.44 20.89
C SER A 48 4.53 14.50 21.16
N TYR A 49 4.18 14.25 22.41
CA TYR A 49 2.85 14.55 22.93
C TYR A 49 2.77 16.05 23.20
N SER A 50 1.73 16.70 22.69
CA SER A 50 1.45 18.11 22.96
C SER A 50 -0.02 18.29 23.30
N TYR A 51 -0.30 19.10 24.31
CA TYR A 51 -1.64 19.51 24.69
C TYR A 51 -2.07 20.70 23.84
N TYR A 52 -3.33 20.72 23.41
CA TYR A 52 -3.94 21.84 22.69
C TYR A 52 -5.35 22.08 23.24
N PHE A 53 -5.82 23.33 23.19
CA PHE A 53 -7.14 23.65 23.68
C PHE A 53 -8.23 23.15 22.72
N LYS A 54 -9.35 22.72 23.29
CA LYS A 54 -10.50 22.23 22.51
C LYS A 54 -11.05 23.38 21.66
N GLY A 55 -11.11 23.19 20.35
CA GLY A 55 -11.52 24.22 19.39
C GLY A 55 -10.37 24.87 18.63
N GLU A 56 -9.12 24.65 19.04
CA GLU A 56 -7.95 25.08 18.30
C GLU A 56 -7.44 23.95 17.38
N GLN A 57 -7.17 24.29 16.11
CA GLN A 57 -6.52 23.35 15.20
C GLN A 57 -5.04 23.22 15.59
N LYS A 58 -4.62 21.99 15.89
CA LYS A 58 -3.22 21.68 16.14
C LYS A 58 -2.38 22.07 14.92
N ARG A 59 -1.50 23.06 15.10
CA ARG A 59 -0.56 23.49 14.07
C ARG A 59 0.60 22.49 14.00
N GLN A 60 0.74 21.80 12.86
CA GLN A 60 1.94 21.04 12.55
C GLN A 60 2.85 21.90 11.67
N GLU A 61 3.89 22.46 12.26
CA GLU A 61 4.86 23.27 11.53
C GLU A 61 5.75 22.36 10.68
N GLN A 62 5.79 22.59 9.38
CA GLN A 62 6.74 21.93 8.49
C GLN A 62 8.14 22.47 8.78
N THR A 63 8.95 21.71 9.54
CA THR A 63 10.31 22.12 9.85
C THR A 63 11.24 21.97 8.65
N LYS A 64 12.40 22.65 8.66
CA LYS A 64 13.41 22.51 7.60
C LYS A 64 14.09 21.14 7.58
N LYS A 65 13.99 20.35 8.66
CA LYS A 65 14.61 19.02 8.78
C LYS A 65 13.56 17.94 8.59
N ARG A 66 13.69 17.12 7.55
CA ARG A 66 12.91 15.90 7.38
C ARG A 66 13.63 14.75 8.06
N GLY A 67 12.93 14.04 8.94
CA GLY A 67 13.38 12.77 9.50
C GLY A 67 13.43 11.66 8.45
N LYS A 68 13.76 10.44 8.90
CA LYS A 68 13.77 9.26 8.02
C LYS A 68 12.39 9.08 7.37
N ARG A 69 12.38 8.66 6.10
CA ARG A 69 11.16 8.27 5.39
C ARG A 69 10.73 6.89 5.87
N LEU A 70 9.45 6.73 6.13
CA LEU A 70 8.78 5.46 6.29
C LEU A 70 8.00 5.21 4.99
N SER A 71 8.40 4.19 4.24
CA SER A 71 7.65 3.70 3.08
C SER A 71 6.77 2.53 3.51
N LEU A 72 5.53 2.53 3.07
CA LEU A 72 4.51 1.52 3.32
C LEU A 72 4.02 1.00 1.98
N LEU A 73 4.14 -0.30 1.76
CA LEU A 73 3.54 -0.98 0.62
C LEU A 73 2.32 -1.74 1.12
N GLY A 74 1.16 -1.46 0.54
CA GLY A 74 -0.10 -2.15 0.83
C GLY A 74 -0.56 -2.98 -0.35
N LEU A 75 -0.89 -4.25 -0.09
CA LEU A 75 -1.65 -5.11 -0.99
C LEU A 75 -3.04 -5.32 -0.39
N TRP A 76 -4.08 -4.97 -1.13
CA TRP A 76 -5.45 -5.01 -0.69
C TRP A 76 -6.30 -5.88 -1.61
N GLN A 77 -6.99 -6.86 -1.03
CA GLN A 77 -8.07 -7.58 -1.69
C GLN A 77 -9.39 -7.19 -1.02
N PRO A 78 -10.37 -6.65 -1.78
CA PRO A 78 -11.65 -6.27 -1.22
C PRO A 78 -12.30 -7.43 -0.46
N LEU A 79 -12.75 -7.15 0.77
CA LEU A 79 -13.45 -8.11 1.65
C LEU A 79 -12.64 -9.34 2.11
N VAL A 80 -11.38 -9.50 1.70
CA VAL A 80 -10.56 -10.68 2.02
C VAL A 80 -9.42 -10.31 2.96
N THR A 81 -8.42 -9.57 2.47
CA THR A 81 -7.21 -9.28 3.24
C THR A 81 -6.59 -7.94 2.89
N PHE A 82 -5.96 -7.34 3.88
CA PHE A 82 -5.00 -6.26 3.67
C PHE A 82 -3.64 -6.69 4.22
N VAL A 83 -2.64 -6.66 3.36
CA VAL A 83 -1.27 -7.05 3.69
C VAL A 83 -0.38 -5.84 3.51
N CYS A 84 0.36 -5.46 4.55
CA CYS A 84 1.29 -4.35 4.45
C CYS A 84 2.71 -4.72 4.88
N SER A 85 3.67 -4.06 4.24
CA SER A 85 5.07 -4.04 4.65
C SER A 85 5.50 -2.60 4.93
N LEU A 86 6.42 -2.42 5.89
CA LEU A 86 6.87 -1.11 6.35
C LEU A 86 8.40 -1.01 6.30
N VAL A 87 8.94 -0.20 5.40
CA VAL A 87 10.38 -0.02 5.25
C VAL A 87 10.80 1.36 5.75
N LEU A 88 11.83 1.42 6.60
CA LEU A 88 12.48 2.68 6.96
C LEU A 88 13.48 3.07 5.87
N GLY A 89 13.06 3.91 4.94
CA GLY A 89 13.90 4.39 3.85
C GLY A 89 13.12 4.50 2.54
N ARG A 90 13.85 4.31 1.44
CA ARG A 90 13.29 4.10 0.12
C ARG A 90 13.10 2.61 -0.10
N GLN A 91 12.05 2.23 -0.82
CA GLN A 91 11.89 0.87 -1.31
C GLN A 91 12.45 0.79 -2.72
N ASP A 92 13.38 -0.12 -2.95
CA ASP A 92 14.00 -0.32 -4.27
C ASP A 92 13.37 -1.53 -4.97
N SER A 93 13.59 -1.67 -6.29
CA SER A 93 12.95 -2.71 -7.11
C SER A 93 13.22 -4.13 -6.62
N GLU A 94 14.35 -4.36 -5.94
CA GLU A 94 14.73 -5.66 -5.38
C GLU A 94 13.81 -6.07 -4.20
N ASP A 95 13.36 -5.10 -3.40
CA ASP A 95 12.46 -5.31 -2.26
C ASP A 95 11.06 -5.80 -2.68
N PHE A 96 10.70 -5.62 -3.95
CA PHE A 96 9.44 -6.09 -4.52
C PHE A 96 9.48 -7.55 -5.00
N ILE A 97 10.68 -8.08 -5.28
CA ILE A 97 10.85 -9.39 -5.93
C ILE A 97 11.03 -10.50 -4.87
N LEU A 98 11.76 -10.20 -3.80
CA LEU A 98 12.01 -11.13 -2.71
C LEU A 98 11.41 -10.56 -1.42
N PRO A 99 10.10 -10.78 -1.18
CA PRO A 99 9.51 -10.53 0.12
C PRO A 99 9.96 -11.61 1.11
N ASP A 100 11.27 -11.80 1.31
CA ASP A 100 11.79 -12.78 2.26
C ASP A 100 11.72 -12.20 3.68
N ALA A 101 11.05 -12.93 4.56
CA ALA A 101 10.82 -12.58 5.96
C ALA A 101 12.09 -12.64 6.83
N ARG A 102 13.28 -12.83 6.24
CA ARG A 102 14.54 -13.05 6.97
C ARG A 102 15.53 -11.88 6.93
N THR A 103 15.38 -10.92 6.03
CA THR A 103 16.38 -9.85 5.82
C THR A 103 15.88 -8.44 6.16
N SER A 104 14.59 -8.24 6.44
CA SER A 104 14.06 -6.94 6.85
C SER A 104 13.53 -6.97 8.30
N PRO A 105 13.78 -5.94 9.12
CA PRO A 105 13.12 -5.76 10.43
C PRO A 105 11.59 -5.65 10.33
N SER A 106 11.06 -5.51 9.11
CA SER A 106 9.65 -5.31 8.82
C SER A 106 8.98 -6.62 8.41
N GLY A 107 8.38 -7.32 9.37
CA GLY A 107 7.45 -8.41 9.09
C GLY A 107 6.27 -7.91 8.25
N TRP A 108 5.75 -8.80 7.39
CA TRP A 108 4.50 -8.58 6.69
C TRP A 108 3.36 -8.72 7.70
N CYS A 109 2.58 -7.65 7.88
CA CYS A 109 1.45 -7.65 8.79
C CYS A 109 0.18 -7.95 8.00
N ASN A 110 -0.41 -9.12 8.24
CA ASN A 110 -1.77 -9.41 7.79
C ASN A 110 -2.75 -8.72 8.74
N LEU A 111 -3.43 -7.68 8.26
CA LEU A 111 -4.55 -7.09 8.96
C LEU A 111 -5.82 -7.73 8.41
N PRO A 112 -6.53 -8.54 9.21
CA PRO A 112 -7.80 -9.11 8.78
C PRO A 112 -8.82 -7.98 8.59
N THR A 113 -9.39 -7.89 7.40
CA THR A 113 -10.39 -6.87 7.03
C THR A 113 -11.76 -7.14 7.67
N HIS A 114 -11.96 -8.35 8.20
CA HIS A 114 -13.11 -8.74 9.00
C HIS A 114 -12.64 -9.57 10.20
N ARG A 115 -13.24 -9.36 11.37
CA ARG A 115 -12.93 -10.08 12.62
C ARG A 115 -13.47 -11.51 12.51
N SER A 116 -12.80 -12.40 11.78
CA SER A 116 -13.13 -13.82 11.73
C SER A 116 -12.16 -14.64 12.57
N ASN A 117 -12.73 -15.60 13.30
CA ASN A 117 -12.04 -16.52 14.20
C ASN A 117 -11.06 -17.44 13.44
N PRO A 118 -10.00 -17.93 14.11
CA PRO A 118 -8.95 -18.71 13.47
C PRO A 118 -9.38 -20.16 13.35
N CYS A 119 -9.62 -20.67 12.14
CA CYS A 119 -9.49 -22.10 11.79
C CYS A 119 -9.27 -22.26 10.27
N ASP A 120 -8.26 -23.08 9.96
CA ASP A 120 -8.03 -23.90 8.77
C ASP A 120 -7.34 -23.36 7.49
N HIS A 121 -6.25 -24.09 7.17
CA HIS A 121 -5.38 -24.13 5.98
C HIS A 121 -6.07 -24.83 4.77
N PRO A 122 -5.60 -24.78 3.50
CA PRO A 122 -4.20 -24.90 3.05
C PRO A 122 -3.70 -23.94 1.96
N ARG A 123 -2.36 -23.92 1.81
CA ARG A 123 -1.58 -23.14 0.85
C ARG A 123 -2.05 -23.36 -0.59
N ALA A 124 -2.63 -22.33 -1.20
CA ALA A 124 -2.63 -22.17 -2.65
C ALA A 124 -1.40 -21.33 -3.05
N SER A 125 -0.64 -21.84 -4.02
CA SER A 125 0.47 -21.13 -4.64
C SER A 125 -0.07 -19.95 -5.44
N ALA A 126 -0.08 -18.75 -4.85
CA ALA A 126 -0.41 -17.51 -5.55
C ALA A 126 0.62 -17.27 -6.66
N ARG A 127 0.19 -17.41 -7.92
CA ARG A 127 0.97 -16.96 -9.07
C ARG A 127 0.80 -15.45 -9.19
N PHE A 128 1.80 -14.71 -8.71
CA PHE A 128 1.90 -13.28 -8.92
C PHE A 128 2.15 -13.00 -10.41
N ILE A 129 1.18 -12.40 -11.09
CA ILE A 129 1.42 -11.77 -12.39
C ILE A 129 1.75 -10.31 -12.10
N GLN A 130 3.04 -9.97 -12.08
CA GLN A 130 3.46 -8.58 -12.15
C GLN A 130 3.20 -8.08 -13.58
N VAL A 131 2.15 -7.27 -13.74
CA VAL A 131 2.05 -6.39 -14.90
C VAL A 131 2.93 -5.18 -14.61
N LYS A 132 4.07 -5.11 -15.31
CA LYS A 132 5.01 -3.99 -15.25
C LYS A 132 4.49 -2.90 -16.18
N LEU A 133 4.07 -1.78 -15.60
CA LEU A 133 3.75 -0.53 -16.31
C LEU A 133 5.01 0.09 -16.94
#